data_AF-A0A6C0JIS1-F1
#
_entry.id   AF-A0A6C0JIS1-F1
#
_cell.length_a   1.000
_cell.length_b   1.000
_cell.length_c   1.000
_cell.angle_alpha   90.00
_cell.angle_beta   90.00
_cell.angle_gamma   90.00
#
_symmetry.space_group_name_H-M   'P 1'
#
loop_
_entity.id
_entity.type
_entity.pdbx_description
1 polymer ?
#
loop_
_entity_poly.entity_id
_entity_poly.type
_entity_poly.pdbx_seq_one_letter_code
_entity_poly.pdbx_strand_id
1 'polypeptide(L)' 'METTCDCCDTRIINEQNSYEYEPDGMLVCEDCYEMLLNGPTEEDDLDDLMSEMTIS' A
#
# COMPACT_ATOMS: atom_id res chain seq x y z
N MET A 1 -11.07 -5.43 22.06
CA MET A 1 -10.54 -6.21 20.93
C MET A 1 -9.08 -5.80 20.76
N GLU A 2 -8.18 -6.71 20.43
CA GLU A 2 -6.79 -6.35 20.11
C GLU A 2 -6.70 -6.30 18.60
N THR A 3 -6.38 -5.13 18.07
CA THR A 3 -6.32 -4.87 16.63
C THR A 3 -4.86 -4.79 16.22
N THR A 4 -4.50 -5.48 15.14
CA THR A 4 -3.13 -5.58 14.63
C THR A 4 -3.12 -5.21 13.16
N CYS A 5 -2.04 -4.57 12.72
CA CYS A 5 -1.84 -4.25 11.32
C CYS A 5 -1.53 -5.53 10.51
N ASP A 6 -2.29 -5.82 9.47
CA ASP A 6 -2.07 -6.96 8.57
C ASP A 6 -0.75 -6.88 7.78
N CYS A 7 -0.17 -5.68 7.65
CA CYS A 7 1.05 -5.45 6.87
C CYS A 7 2.34 -5.69 7.68
N CYS A 8 2.33 -5.36 8.98
CA CYS A 8 3.56 -5.36 9.79
C CYS A 8 3.38 -5.98 11.19
N ASP A 9 2.23 -6.60 11.46
CA ASP A 9 1.85 -7.19 12.75
C ASP A 9 1.97 -6.24 13.95
N THR A 10 2.06 -4.92 13.68
CA THR A 10 2.14 -3.92 14.74
C THR A 10 0.82 -3.84 15.46
N ARG A 11 0.89 -3.84 16.79
CA ARG A 11 -0.27 -3.67 17.65
C ARG A 11 -0.84 -2.26 17.49
N ILE A 12 -2.08 -2.18 17.04
CA ILE A 12 -2.86 -0.94 16.96
C ILE A 12 -3.54 -0.74 18.31
N ILE A 13 -2.96 0.16 19.12
CA ILE A 13 -3.44 0.44 20.48
C ILE A 13 -4.79 1.17 20.43
N ASN A 14 -5.00 1.98 19.39
CA ASN A 14 -6.20 2.78 19.23
C ASN A 14 -6.88 2.36 17.92
N GLU A 15 -8.05 1.73 18.01
CA GLU A 15 -8.84 1.33 16.84
C GLU A 15 -9.25 2.53 15.97
N GLN A 16 -9.18 3.76 16.50
CA GLN A 16 -9.34 4.98 15.71
C GLN A 16 -8.14 5.30 14.79
N ASN A 17 -7.00 4.63 14.99
CA ASN A 17 -5.76 4.76 14.21
C ASN A 17 -5.52 3.56 13.29
N SER A 18 -6.52 2.69 13.10
CA SER A 18 -6.50 1.69 12.02
C SER A 18 -7.20 2.25 10.79
N TYR A 19 -6.58 2.03 9.64
CA TYR A 19 -7.12 2.39 8.33
C TYR A 19 -7.45 1.12 7.57
N GLU A 20 -8.56 1.12 6.85
CA GLU A 20 -8.97 0.03 5.98
C GLU A 20 -8.50 0.32 4.56
N TYR A 21 -7.73 -0.59 3.98
CA TYR A 21 -7.25 -0.50 2.61
C TYR A 21 -8.11 -1.39 1.70
N GLU A 22 -8.83 -0.77 0.78
CA GLU A 22 -9.66 -1.41 -0.25
C GLU A 22 -8.83 -1.77 -1.49
N PRO A 23 -9.16 -2.85 -2.23
CA PRO A 23 -10.44 -3.59 -2.23
C PRO A 23 -10.51 -4.81 -1.27
N ASP A 24 -9.41 -5.19 -0.63
CA ASP A 24 -9.36 -6.41 0.20
C ASP A 24 -9.90 -6.22 1.62
N GLY A 25 -10.18 -4.98 2.05
CA GLY A 25 -10.62 -4.68 3.42
C GLY A 25 -9.53 -4.97 4.45
N MET A 26 -8.26 -4.77 4.07
CA MET A 26 -7.10 -5.02 4.94
C MET A 26 -7.01 -3.93 6.00
N LEU A 27 -6.81 -4.33 7.26
CA LEU A 27 -6.70 -3.39 8.35
C LEU A 27 -5.23 -3.09 8.63
N VAL A 28 -4.82 -1.86 8.37
CA VAL A 28 -3.43 -1.42 8.45
C VAL A 28 -3.25 -0.25 9.40
N CYS A 29 -2.04 -0.08 9.93
CA CYS A 29 -1.67 1.11 10.68
C CYS A 29 -1.46 2.31 9.75
N GLU A 30 -1.44 3.52 10.31
CA GLU A 30 -1.23 4.78 9.58
C GLU A 30 -0.02 4.72 8.64
N ASP A 31 1.15 4.31 9.15
CA ASP A 31 2.37 4.21 8.35
C ASP A 31 2.22 3.28 7.14
N CYS A 32 1.59 2.11 7.35
CA CYS A 32 1.35 1.15 6.27
C CYS A 32 0.30 1.66 5.28
N TYR A 33 -0.72 2.37 5.75
CA TYR A 33 -1.73 2.99 4.89
C TYR A 33 -1.11 4.08 4.01
N GLU A 34 -0.28 4.95 4.57
CA GLU A 34 0.45 5.97 3.81
C GLU A 34 1.42 5.35 2.80
N MET A 35 2.11 4.27 3.17
CA MET A 35 2.97 3.52 2.23
C MET A 35 2.19 2.83 1.13
N LEU A 36 0.97 2.34 1.39
CA LEU A 36 0.12 1.72 0.36
C LEU A 36 -0.53 2.77 -0.55
N LEU A 37 -0.80 3.97 -0.04
CA LEU A 37 -1.32 5.10 -0.82
C LEU A 37 -0.25 5.81 -1.65
N ASN A 38 0.95 5.98 -1.10
CA ASN A 38 2.08 6.68 -1.74
C ASN A 38 3.12 5.72 -2.32
N GLY A 39 2.92 4.41 -2.13
CA GLY A 39 3.72 3.38 -2.77
C GLY A 39 3.60 3.49 -4.29
N PRO A 40 4.50 2.85 -5.04
CA PRO A 40 4.37 2.81 -6.48
C PRO A 40 3.06 2.07 -6.82
N THR A 41 1.98 2.81 -7.05
CA THR A 41 0.87 2.32 -7.86
C THR A 41 1.50 2.03 -9.21
N GLU A 42 1.59 0.76 -9.59
CA GLU A 42 2.16 0.31 -10.85
C GLU A 42 1.30 0.79 -12.05
N GLU A 43 1.10 2.10 -12.20
CA GLU A 43 0.33 2.69 -13.29
C GLU A 43 1.08 3.76 -14.09
N ASP A 44 2.26 4.26 -13.69
CA ASP A 44 2.90 5.38 -14.42
C ASP A 44 4.29 5.14 -15.02
N ASP A 45 4.98 4.01 -14.79
CA ASP A 45 6.36 3.82 -15.32
C ASP A 45 6.58 2.55 -16.16
N LEU A 46 5.52 1.90 -16.65
CA LEU A 46 5.68 0.77 -17.59
C LEU A 46 5.70 1.17 -19.08
N ASP A 47 5.33 2.40 -19.41
CA ASP A 47 5.26 2.86 -20.80
C ASP A 47 6.63 3.39 -21.32
N ASP A 48 7.48 3.93 -20.44
CA ASP A 48 8.79 4.48 -20.84
C ASP A 48 9.87 3.41 -21.05
N LEU A 49 9.80 2.25 -20.36
CA LEU A 49 10.81 1.19 -20.49
C LEU A 49 10.62 0.31 -21.75
N MET A 50 9.44 0.34 -22.39
CA MET A 50 9.19 -0.38 -23.64
C MET A 50 9.51 0.44 -24.90
N SER A 51 9.74 1.76 -24.79
CA SER A 51 10.16 2.59 -25.92
C SER A 51 11.64 2.46 -26.29
N GLU A 52 12.50 1.93 -25.40
CA GLU A 52 13.94 1.78 -25.68
C GLU A 52 14.33 0.45 -26.38
N MET A 53 13.37 -0.47 -26.64
CA MET A 53 13.64 -1.74 -27.34
C MET A 53 13.04 -1.83 -28.76
N THR A 54 12.67 -0.70 -29.35
CA THR A 54 12.38 -0.66 -30.79
C THR A 54 13.01 0.57 -31.42
N ILE A 55 14.20 0.39 -32.00
CA ILE A 55 14.50 0.58 -33.43
C ILE A 55 16.03 0.57 -33.60
N SER A 56 16.46 -0.49 -34.30
CA SER A 56 17.52 -0.62 -35.33
C SER A 56 18.78 0.26 -35.29
#